data_AF-A0AAP0P7F7-F1
#
_entry.id   AF-A0AAP0P7F7-F1
#
_cell.length_a   1.000
_cell.length_b   1.000
_cell.length_c   1.000
_cell.angle_alpha   90.00
_cell.angle_beta   90.00
_cell.angle_gamma   90.00
#
_symmetry.space_group_name_H-M   'P 1'
#
loop_
_entity.id
_entity.type
_entity.pdbx_description
1 polymer ?
#
loop_
_entity_poly.entity_id
_entity_poly.type
_entity_poly.pdbx_seq_one_letter_code
_entity_poly.pdbx_strand_id
1 'polypeptide(L)'
;MAYSKLLQVHFLFLLLCISICFVMRNVSISVSLPPTRRVGQLDKVAEGLSNAGYKAMARVIRSTFPTLLEEHNFNKSSVMTIFCPTDYAFVGREQPPSLGLLEYHVVPWKLEKEDLESLIPVGSEIDTLLHGRPLVVRRCERAYSLSALLNDVKIKKWNVYNDGNVIVHGVCQFFNPSFDTSRYHRCLFVDC
;
A
#
# COMPACT_ATOMS: atom_id res chain seq x y z
N MET A 1 12.95 -2.70 -63.49
CA MET A 1 11.86 -1.85 -62.92
C MET A 1 11.05 -2.52 -61.80
N ALA A 2 10.88 -3.85 -61.75
CA ALA A 2 10.08 -4.52 -60.71
C ALA A 2 10.65 -4.40 -59.27
N TYR A 3 11.97 -4.46 -59.09
CA TYR A 3 12.63 -4.38 -57.78
C TYR A 3 12.42 -3.04 -57.06
N SER A 4 12.30 -1.93 -57.79
CA SER A 4 12.05 -0.60 -57.22
C SER A 4 10.64 -0.49 -56.62
N LYS A 5 9.64 -1.11 -57.25
CA LYS A 5 8.25 -1.13 -56.77
C LYS A 5 8.13 -1.97 -55.49
N LEU A 6 8.81 -3.11 -55.44
CA LEU A 6 8.81 -3.98 -54.26
C LEU A 6 9.47 -3.31 -53.04
N LEU A 7 10.61 -2.63 -53.26
CA LEU A 7 11.31 -1.89 -52.20
C LEU A 7 10.46 -0.74 -51.65
N GLN A 8 9.73 -0.05 -52.53
CA GLN A 8 8.85 1.06 -52.15
C GLN A 8 7.66 0.58 -51.29
N VAL A 9 7.09 -0.61 -51.60
CA VAL A 9 6.01 -1.20 -50.80
C VAL A 9 6.49 -1.62 -49.40
N HIS A 10 7.67 -2.24 -49.30
CA HIS A 10 8.26 -2.59 -48.00
C HIS A 10 8.54 -1.35 -47.14
N PHE A 11 9.03 -0.26 -47.74
CA PHE A 11 9.29 0.98 -47.03
C PHE A 11 8.02 1.64 -46.51
N LEU A 12 6.95 1.67 -47.32
CA LEU A 12 5.63 2.16 -46.91
C LEU A 12 5.03 1.33 -45.76
N PHE A 13 5.17 0.01 -45.81
CA PHE A 13 4.71 -0.88 -44.74
C PHE A 13 5.47 -0.63 -43.44
N LEU A 14 6.80 -0.47 -43.51
CA LEU A 14 7.63 -0.17 -42.34
C LEU A 14 7.22 1.16 -41.67
N LEU A 15 6.96 2.21 -42.46
CA LEU A 15 6.49 3.50 -41.95
C LEU A 15 5.10 3.39 -41.29
N LEU A 16 4.20 2.58 -41.85
CA LEU A 16 2.89 2.33 -41.26
C LEU A 16 3.03 1.64 -39.88
N CYS A 17 3.90 0.62 -39.77
CA CYS A 17 4.15 -0.07 -38.51
C CYS A 17 4.74 0.87 -37.44
N ILE A 18 5.69 1.72 -37.80
CA ILE A 18 6.29 2.69 -36.88
C ILE A 18 5.24 3.69 -36.37
N SER A 19 4.38 4.19 -37.27
CA SER A 19 3.28 5.10 -36.92
C SER A 19 2.29 4.44 -35.95
N ILE A 20 1.86 3.20 -36.24
CA ILE A 20 0.96 2.44 -35.36
C ILE A 20 1.60 2.22 -33.98
N CYS A 21 2.87 1.81 -33.92
CA CYS A 21 3.60 1.64 -32.66
C CYS A 21 3.70 2.96 -31.86
N PHE A 22 3.90 4.09 -32.55
CA PHE A 22 3.93 5.39 -31.92
C PHE A 22 2.57 5.80 -31.35
N VAL A 23 1.48 5.55 -32.08
CA VAL A 23 0.11 5.80 -31.57
C VAL A 23 -0.20 4.91 -30.38
N MET A 24 0.14 3.61 -30.41
CA MET A 24 -0.08 2.70 -29.28
C MET A 24 0.71 3.09 -28.03
N ARG A 25 1.88 3.72 -28.18
CA ARG A 25 2.68 4.22 -27.05
C ARG A 25 2.09 5.47 -26.40
N ASN A 26 1.34 6.27 -27.16
CA ASN A 26 0.71 7.52 -26.68
C ASN A 26 -0.74 7.31 -26.22
N VAL A 27 -1.36 6.18 -26.54
CA VAL A 27 -2.73 5.85 -26.15
C VAL A 27 -2.69 5.07 -24.83
N SER A 28 -2.52 5.79 -23.72
CA SER A 28 -2.84 5.27 -22.39
C SER A 28 -4.36 5.27 -22.21
N ILE A 29 -5.03 4.17 -22.57
CA ILE A 29 -6.46 4.01 -22.28
C ILE A 29 -6.60 3.72 -20.79
N SER A 30 -6.84 4.75 -19.98
CA SER A 30 -7.35 4.56 -18.63
C SER A 30 -8.81 4.11 -18.74
N VAL A 31 -9.02 2.79 -18.74
CA VAL A 31 -10.36 2.20 -18.61
C VAL A 31 -10.86 2.51 -17.19
N SER A 32 -11.57 3.63 -17.03
CA SER A 32 -12.30 3.92 -15.80
C SER A 32 -13.47 2.95 -15.70
N LEU A 33 -13.37 1.99 -14.78
CA LEU A 33 -14.41 1.02 -14.53
C LEU A 33 -15.55 1.62 -13.70
N PRO A 34 -16.78 1.08 -13.83
CA PRO A 34 -17.91 1.51 -13.02
C PRO A 34 -17.63 1.32 -11.51
N PRO A 35 -18.01 2.30 -10.67
CA PRO A 35 -17.67 2.38 -9.24
C PRO A 35 -18.14 1.17 -8.41
N THR A 36 -19.16 0.45 -8.87
CA THR A 36 -19.80 -0.69 -8.15
C THR A 36 -18.86 -1.85 -7.82
N ARG A 37 -17.79 -2.08 -8.60
CA ARG A 37 -16.90 -3.23 -8.39
C ARG A 37 -15.74 -2.95 -7.41
N ARG A 38 -15.33 -1.69 -7.24
CA ARG A 38 -14.31 -1.28 -6.25
C ARG A 38 -14.83 -1.38 -4.83
N VAL A 39 -16.08 -0.94 -4.64
CA VAL A 39 -16.79 -1.01 -3.36
C VAL A 39 -16.80 -2.45 -2.83
N GLY A 40 -17.09 -3.44 -3.69
CA GLY A 40 -17.12 -4.85 -3.27
C GLY A 40 -15.77 -5.46 -2.84
N GLN A 41 -14.61 -4.92 -3.25
CA GLN A 41 -13.31 -5.39 -2.74
C GLN A 41 -13.03 -4.79 -1.35
N LEU A 42 -13.27 -3.50 -1.19
CA LEU A 42 -13.12 -2.82 0.10
C LEU A 42 -14.09 -3.37 1.16
N ASP A 43 -15.29 -3.79 0.76
CA ASP A 43 -16.24 -4.44 1.66
C ASP A 43 -15.70 -5.74 2.24
N LYS A 44 -15.03 -6.57 1.42
CA LYS A 44 -14.38 -7.80 1.88
C LYS A 44 -13.24 -7.53 2.85
N VAL A 45 -12.40 -6.53 2.54
CA VAL A 45 -11.32 -6.10 3.43
C VAL A 45 -11.90 -5.64 4.76
N ALA A 46 -12.91 -4.77 4.74
CA ALA A 46 -13.56 -4.25 5.94
C ALA A 46 -14.27 -5.34 6.75
N GLU A 47 -14.89 -6.32 6.09
CA GLU A 47 -15.48 -7.49 6.75
C GLU A 47 -14.41 -8.35 7.43
N GLY A 48 -13.32 -8.68 6.72
CA GLY A 48 -12.19 -9.43 7.28
C GLY A 48 -11.57 -8.73 8.50
N LEU A 49 -11.39 -7.41 8.43
CA LEU A 49 -10.91 -6.60 9.55
C LEU A 49 -11.87 -6.61 10.73
N SER A 50 -13.17 -6.42 10.48
CA SER A 50 -14.19 -6.43 11.52
C SER A 50 -14.23 -7.78 12.25
N ASN A 51 -14.18 -8.89 11.51
CA ASN A 51 -14.15 -10.25 12.05
C ASN A 51 -12.88 -10.53 12.85
N ALA A 52 -11.76 -9.90 12.48
CA ALA A 52 -10.50 -10.01 13.19
C ALA A 52 -10.37 -9.06 14.41
N GLY A 53 -11.38 -8.25 14.72
CA GLY A 53 -11.39 -7.34 15.87
C GLY A 53 -10.87 -5.92 15.60
N TYR A 54 -10.74 -5.51 14.33
CA TYR A 54 -10.32 -4.18 13.89
C TYR A 54 -11.54 -3.39 13.38
N LYS A 55 -12.57 -3.24 14.23
CA LYS A 55 -13.87 -2.70 13.84
C LYS A 55 -13.81 -1.20 13.53
N ALA A 56 -12.98 -0.44 14.24
CA ALA A 56 -12.84 1.00 14.02
C ALA A 56 -12.23 1.26 12.64
N MET A 57 -11.11 0.58 12.32
CA MET A 57 -10.48 0.71 11.01
C MET A 57 -11.35 0.14 9.89
N ALA A 58 -12.10 -0.94 10.12
CA ALA A 58 -13.06 -1.46 9.14
C ALA A 58 -14.09 -0.41 8.70
N ARG A 59 -14.57 0.44 9.61
CA ARG A 59 -15.47 1.55 9.26
C ARG A 59 -14.76 2.61 8.41
N VAL A 60 -13.53 2.96 8.77
CA VAL A 60 -12.70 3.91 8.02
C VAL A 60 -12.42 3.41 6.60
N ILE A 61 -12.16 2.12 6.43
CA ILE A 61 -11.99 1.52 5.09
C ILE A 61 -13.26 1.69 4.25
N ARG A 62 -14.45 1.45 4.81
CA ARG A 62 -15.70 1.64 4.05
C ARG A 62 -15.96 3.09 3.67
N SER A 63 -15.66 4.03 4.56
CA SER A 63 -16.01 5.44 4.35
C SER A 63 -14.98 6.23 3.55
N THR A 64 -13.69 5.99 3.79
CA THR A 64 -12.62 6.93 3.40
C THR A 64 -11.66 6.36 2.36
N PHE A 65 -11.46 5.02 2.35
CA PHE A 65 -10.58 4.41 1.35
C PHE A 65 -11.06 4.55 -0.10
N PRO A 66 -12.37 4.59 -0.43
CA PRO A 66 -12.78 4.85 -1.82
C PRO A 66 -12.17 6.14 -2.38
N THR A 67 -12.19 7.22 -1.59
CA THR A 67 -11.57 8.51 -1.94
C THR A 67 -10.05 8.41 -2.03
N LEU A 68 -9.40 7.78 -1.04
CA LEU A 68 -7.95 7.59 -1.04
C LEU A 68 -7.47 6.83 -2.29
N LEU A 69 -8.16 5.75 -2.65
CA LEU A 69 -7.80 4.94 -3.83
C LEU A 69 -8.04 5.71 -5.13
N GLU A 70 -9.04 6.60 -5.18
CA GLU A 70 -9.28 7.46 -6.33
C GLU A 70 -8.19 8.52 -6.51
N GLU A 71 -7.79 9.21 -5.43
CA GLU A 71 -6.72 10.22 -5.46
C GLU A 71 -5.38 9.66 -5.95
N HIS A 72 -5.05 8.43 -5.56
CA HIS A 72 -3.80 7.76 -5.93
C HIS A 72 -3.91 6.86 -7.18
N ASN A 73 -5.04 6.91 -7.90
CA ASN A 73 -5.29 6.10 -9.10
C ASN A 73 -5.12 4.57 -8.89
N PHE A 74 -5.41 4.08 -7.69
CA PHE A 74 -5.37 2.65 -7.41
C PHE A 74 -6.48 1.91 -8.15
N ASN A 75 -6.09 0.85 -8.85
CA ASN A 75 -6.99 -0.03 -9.57
C ASN A 75 -6.99 -1.44 -8.94
N LYS A 76 -7.82 -2.35 -9.47
CA LYS A 76 -7.98 -3.71 -8.91
C LYS A 76 -6.67 -4.53 -8.93
N SER A 77 -5.79 -4.26 -9.89
CA SER A 77 -4.50 -4.94 -10.04
C SER A 77 -3.39 -4.27 -9.25
N SER A 78 -3.65 -3.09 -8.66
CA SER A 78 -2.71 -2.44 -7.78
C SER A 78 -2.52 -3.28 -6.53
N VAL A 79 -1.26 -3.37 -6.10
CA VAL A 79 -0.86 -4.13 -4.92
C VAL A 79 -0.54 -3.15 -3.80
N MET A 80 -0.96 -3.45 -2.58
CA MET A 80 -0.66 -2.63 -1.42
C MET A 80 -0.60 -3.45 -0.13
N THR A 81 0.15 -2.95 0.83
CA THR A 81 0.08 -3.38 2.23
C THR A 81 -0.51 -2.25 3.08
N ILE A 82 -1.51 -2.58 3.87
CA ILE A 82 -2.16 -1.67 4.83
C ILE A 82 -1.73 -2.08 6.24
N PHE A 83 -1.16 -1.14 6.99
CA PHE A 83 -0.92 -1.30 8.42
C PHE A 83 -2.15 -0.80 9.18
N CYS A 84 -2.91 -1.71 9.75
CA CYS A 84 -4.20 -1.46 10.38
C CYS A 84 -4.03 -1.26 11.90
N PRO A 85 -4.23 -0.05 12.45
CA PRO A 85 -4.17 0.18 13.89
C PRO A 85 -5.27 -0.60 14.62
N THR A 86 -4.96 -1.12 15.80
CA THR A 86 -5.97 -1.77 16.66
C THR A 86 -7.07 -0.79 17.07
N ASP A 87 -8.25 -1.32 17.43
CA ASP A 87 -9.35 -0.50 17.95
C ASP A 87 -8.93 0.31 19.20
N TYR A 88 -7.97 -0.17 19.98
CA TYR A 88 -7.40 0.57 21.11
C TYR A 88 -6.71 1.87 20.68
N ALA A 89 -6.07 1.91 19.50
CA ALA A 89 -5.43 3.12 18.96
C ALA A 89 -6.42 4.24 18.63
N PHE A 90 -7.71 3.93 18.55
CA PHE A 90 -8.78 4.90 18.34
C PHE A 90 -9.34 5.45 19.66
N VAL A 91 -9.04 4.82 20.80
CA VAL A 91 -9.49 5.28 22.11
C VAL A 91 -8.86 6.64 22.42
N GLY A 92 -9.68 7.60 22.84
CA GLY A 92 -9.23 8.97 23.14
C GLY A 92 -9.06 9.88 21.92
N ARG A 93 -9.35 9.40 20.70
CA ARG A 93 -9.42 10.26 19.51
C ARG A 93 -10.84 10.82 19.38
N GLU A 94 -10.97 12.15 19.37
CA GLU A 94 -12.25 12.84 19.20
C GLU A 94 -12.70 12.91 17.73
N GLN A 95 -11.74 12.82 16.80
CA GLN A 95 -11.96 12.96 15.37
C GLN A 95 -11.49 11.72 14.61
N PRO A 96 -12.13 11.39 13.47
CA PRO A 96 -11.66 10.33 12.60
C PRO A 96 -10.24 10.65 12.06
N PRO A 97 -9.45 9.62 11.70
CA PRO A 97 -8.16 9.83 11.07
C PRO A 97 -8.28 10.67 9.79
N SER A 98 -7.45 11.70 9.68
CA SER A 98 -7.31 12.49 8.45
C SER A 98 -6.79 11.64 7.29
N LEU A 99 -7.07 12.06 6.05
CA LEU A 99 -6.64 11.33 4.85
C LEU A 99 -5.11 11.09 4.83
N GLY A 100 -4.30 12.12 5.09
CA GLY A 100 -2.85 11.98 5.14
C GLY A 100 -2.32 11.02 6.21
N LEU A 101 -3.08 10.85 7.30
CA LEU A 101 -2.73 9.84 8.30
C LEU A 101 -3.03 8.43 7.77
N LEU A 102 -4.10 8.25 6.99
CA LEU A 102 -4.42 6.98 6.35
C LEU A 102 -3.43 6.65 5.24
N GLU A 103 -3.02 7.62 4.42
CA GLU A 103 -1.95 7.47 3.43
C GLU A 103 -0.66 6.94 4.06
N TYR A 104 -0.35 7.43 5.27
CA TYR A 104 0.84 6.98 5.99
C TYR A 104 0.78 5.53 6.47
N HIS A 105 -0.41 4.91 6.47
CA HIS A 105 -0.60 3.50 6.82
C HIS A 105 -0.67 2.60 5.59
N VAL A 106 -0.53 3.15 4.38
CA VAL A 106 -0.60 2.38 3.13
C VAL A 106 0.75 2.43 2.43
N VAL A 107 1.25 1.25 2.08
CA VAL A 107 2.47 1.06 1.31
C VAL A 107 2.08 0.53 -0.08
N PRO A 108 2.51 1.17 -1.19
CA PRO A 108 2.11 0.84 -2.55
C PRO A 108 2.82 -0.40 -3.13
N TRP A 109 3.20 -1.36 -2.28
CA TRP A 109 3.79 -2.64 -2.69
C TRP A 109 3.47 -3.73 -1.67
N LYS A 110 3.76 -4.97 -2.06
CA LYS A 110 3.53 -6.16 -1.22
C LYS A 110 4.61 -6.23 -0.15
N LEU A 111 4.19 -6.29 1.10
CA LEU A 111 5.03 -6.63 2.25
C LEU A 111 4.41 -7.82 2.95
N GLU A 112 5.11 -8.93 2.96
CA GLU A 112 4.78 -10.14 3.70
C GLU A 112 5.44 -10.11 5.08
N LYS A 113 5.08 -11.08 5.92
CA LYS A 113 5.62 -11.21 7.27
C LYS A 113 7.14 -11.38 7.23
N GLU A 114 7.61 -12.26 6.36
CA GLU A 114 9.01 -12.63 6.20
C GLU A 114 9.86 -11.44 5.75
N ASP A 115 9.30 -10.56 4.90
CA ASP A 115 9.95 -9.32 4.46
C ASP A 115 10.33 -8.46 5.66
N LEU A 116 9.38 -8.24 6.57
CA LEU A 116 9.54 -7.36 7.73
C LEU A 116 10.27 -8.05 8.89
N GLU A 117 10.12 -9.36 9.07
CA GLU A 117 10.77 -10.10 10.15
C GLU A 117 12.24 -10.42 9.87
N SER A 118 12.65 -10.65 8.62
CA SER A 118 14.02 -11.09 8.34
C SER A 118 14.68 -10.47 7.10
N LEU A 119 13.95 -10.28 5.98
CA LEU A 119 14.60 -9.95 4.71
C LEU A 119 15.02 -8.50 4.60
N ILE A 120 14.16 -7.56 4.98
CA ILE A 120 14.46 -6.13 4.89
C ILE A 120 15.40 -5.73 6.04
N PRO A 121 16.57 -5.13 5.79
CA PRO A 121 17.49 -4.74 6.85
C PRO A 121 16.88 -3.78 7.88
N VAL A 122 17.38 -3.83 9.12
CA VAL A 122 17.05 -2.82 10.13
C VAL A 122 17.58 -1.46 9.68
N GLY A 123 16.77 -0.42 9.82
CA GLY A 123 17.09 0.94 9.37
C GLY A 123 16.68 1.22 7.93
N SER A 124 16.20 0.22 7.18
CA SER A 124 15.65 0.45 5.84
C SER A 124 14.36 1.29 5.91
N GLU A 125 14.23 2.20 4.95
CA GLU A 125 13.06 3.03 4.75
C GLU A 125 12.10 2.38 3.75
N ILE A 126 10.81 2.38 4.08
CA ILE A 126 9.71 1.87 3.28
C ILE A 126 8.79 3.04 2.97
N ASP A 127 8.70 3.43 1.69
CA ASP A 127 7.82 4.52 1.29
C ASP A 127 6.35 4.18 1.50
N THR A 128 5.59 5.19 1.89
CA THR A 128 4.14 5.12 2.04
C THR A 128 3.46 5.98 0.98
N LEU A 129 2.12 5.96 0.93
CA LEU A 129 1.38 6.92 0.12
C LEU A 129 1.50 8.36 0.62
N LEU A 130 1.92 8.56 1.88
CA LEU A 130 2.25 9.90 2.37
C LEU A 130 3.65 10.28 1.88
N HIS A 131 3.69 11.10 0.82
CA HIS A 131 4.95 11.52 0.18
C HIS A 131 5.97 12.10 1.17
N GLY A 132 7.22 11.66 1.06
CA GLY A 132 8.34 12.14 1.89
C GLY A 132 8.26 11.69 3.35
N ARG A 133 7.40 10.71 3.67
CA ARG A 133 7.27 10.10 4.99
C ARG A 133 7.39 8.57 4.88
N PRO A 134 8.61 8.03 4.96
CA PRO A 134 8.79 6.58 4.99
C PRO A 134 8.54 6.00 6.39
N LEU A 135 8.35 4.68 6.43
CA LEU A 135 8.42 3.86 7.63
C LEU A 135 9.80 3.23 7.74
N VAL A 136 10.42 3.33 8.90
CA VAL A 136 11.74 2.75 9.18
C VAL A 136 11.56 1.39 9.83
N VAL A 137 12.12 0.35 9.19
CA VAL A 137 12.13 -1.02 9.70
C VAL A 137 13.00 -1.11 10.92
N ARG A 138 12.43 -1.62 12.01
CA ARG A 138 13.12 -1.90 13.25
C ARG A 138 12.79 -3.27 13.76
N ARG A 139 13.72 -3.83 14.53
CA ARG A 139 13.54 -5.12 15.20
C ARG A 139 13.95 -4.97 16.64
N CYS A 140 13.14 -5.55 17.52
CA CYS A 140 13.50 -5.64 18.92
C CYS A 140 13.57 -7.09 19.36
N GLU A 141 14.70 -7.45 19.95
CA GLU A 141 14.88 -8.74 20.60
C GLU A 141 14.49 -8.60 22.07
N ARG A 142 13.53 -9.40 22.51
CA ARG A 142 13.23 -9.61 23.92
C ARG A 142 13.42 -11.10 24.21
N ALA A 143 13.81 -11.43 25.44
CA ALA A 143 14.16 -12.75 25.99
C ALA A 143 13.80 -14.02 25.19
N TYR A 144 12.61 -14.11 24.56
CA TYR A 144 12.17 -15.24 23.73
C TYR A 144 11.41 -14.86 22.44
N SER A 145 11.41 -13.60 22.00
CA SER A 145 10.69 -13.16 20.79
C SER A 145 11.36 -11.98 20.08
N LEU A 146 11.56 -12.12 18.76
CA LEU A 146 11.88 -11.02 17.87
C LEU A 146 10.57 -10.37 17.39
N SER A 147 10.38 -9.09 17.67
CA SER A 147 9.23 -8.33 17.17
C SER A 147 9.69 -7.36 16.09
N ALA A 148 9.01 -7.36 14.93
CA ALA A 148 9.15 -6.33 13.92
C ALA A 148 8.40 -5.06 14.34
N LEU A 149 9.05 -3.91 14.16
CA LEU A 149 8.52 -2.58 14.42
C LEU A 149 8.68 -1.72 13.17
N LEU A 150 7.75 -0.79 12.99
CA LEU A 150 7.80 0.25 11.98
C LEU A 150 7.60 1.58 12.68
N ASN A 151 8.58 2.48 12.61
CA ASN A 151 8.52 3.77 13.33
C ASN A 151 8.17 3.64 14.83
N ASP A 152 8.76 2.63 15.50
CA ASP A 152 8.51 2.24 16.91
C ASP A 152 7.12 1.67 17.18
N VAL A 153 6.30 1.50 16.16
CA VAL A 153 5.01 0.83 16.30
C VAL A 153 5.19 -0.67 16.05
N LYS A 154 4.84 -1.46 17.06
CA LYS A 154 4.86 -2.93 16.98
C LYS A 154 3.79 -3.44 16.02
N ILE A 155 4.17 -4.43 15.21
CA ILE A 155 3.21 -5.23 14.44
C ILE A 155 2.59 -6.27 15.38
N LYS A 156 1.29 -6.14 15.63
CA LYS A 156 0.52 -6.98 16.56
C LYS A 156 0.08 -8.28 15.93
N LYS A 157 -0.36 -8.24 14.66
CA LYS A 157 -0.95 -9.39 13.98
C LYS A 157 -0.58 -9.38 12.50
N TRP A 158 0.06 -10.44 12.04
CA TRP A 158 0.36 -10.65 10.63
C TRP A 158 -0.89 -11.12 9.88
N ASN A 159 -0.99 -10.76 8.60
CA ASN A 159 -2.02 -11.24 7.67
C ASN A 159 -3.45 -11.21 8.25
N VAL A 160 -3.87 -10.07 8.80
CA VAL A 160 -5.25 -9.84 9.28
C VAL A 160 -6.25 -10.03 8.14
N TYR A 161 -5.85 -9.62 6.93
CA TYR A 161 -6.51 -9.92 5.67
C TYR A 161 -5.44 -10.08 4.59
N ASN A 162 -5.65 -10.98 3.63
CA ASN A 162 -4.76 -11.15 2.48
C ASN A 162 -5.54 -11.79 1.33
N ASP A 163 -5.68 -11.08 0.21
CA ASP A 163 -6.28 -11.61 -1.02
C ASP A 163 -5.30 -11.67 -2.20
N GLY A 164 -4.00 -11.54 -1.92
CA GLY A 164 -2.92 -11.51 -2.90
C GLY A 164 -2.60 -10.12 -3.46
N ASN A 165 -3.59 -9.21 -3.53
CA ASN A 165 -3.38 -7.83 -3.98
C ASN A 165 -3.35 -6.85 -2.79
N VAL A 166 -4.22 -7.05 -1.81
CA VAL A 166 -4.27 -6.27 -0.57
C VAL A 166 -3.86 -7.15 0.59
N ILE A 167 -2.75 -6.78 1.23
CA ILE A 167 -2.30 -7.39 2.48
C ILE A 167 -2.61 -6.41 3.61
N VAL A 168 -3.13 -6.92 4.72
CA VAL A 168 -3.35 -6.12 5.92
C VAL A 168 -2.60 -6.72 7.09
N HIS A 169 -1.77 -5.91 7.74
CA HIS A 169 -1.07 -6.25 8.98
C HIS A 169 -1.59 -5.37 10.09
N GLY A 170 -1.92 -5.96 11.24
CA GLY A 170 -2.38 -5.23 12.40
C GLY A 170 -1.21 -4.62 13.17
N VAL A 171 -1.28 -3.32 13.45
CA VAL A 171 -0.29 -2.57 14.25
C VAL A 171 -0.93 -2.01 15.51
N CYS A 172 -0.13 -1.79 16.55
CA CYS A 172 -0.66 -1.42 17.86
C CYS A 172 -1.26 -0.02 17.92
N GLN A 173 -0.61 0.95 17.26
CA GLN A 173 -0.93 2.38 17.30
C GLN A 173 -0.94 2.95 15.89
N PHE A 174 -1.43 4.19 15.74
CA PHE A 174 -1.19 4.95 14.52
C PHE A 174 0.29 5.34 14.39
N PHE A 175 0.84 5.31 13.19
CA PHE A 175 2.13 5.92 12.92
C PHE A 175 2.08 7.44 13.13
N ASN A 176 3.16 8.00 13.68
CA ASN A 176 3.29 9.44 13.91
C ASN A 176 3.92 10.11 12.67
N PRO A 177 3.22 10.97 11.90
CA PRO A 177 3.80 11.64 10.73
C PRO A 177 4.95 12.59 11.05
N SER A 178 5.11 12.97 12.32
CA SER A 178 6.26 13.73 12.84
C SER A 178 7.34 12.82 13.43
N PHE A 179 7.32 11.53 13.11
CA PHE A 179 8.33 10.59 13.56
C PHE A 179 9.72 11.02 13.05
N ASP A 180 10.66 11.19 13.99
CA ASP A 180 12.02 11.59 13.70
C ASP A 180 12.87 10.36 13.36
N THR A 181 13.09 10.13 12.05
CA THR A 181 13.88 9.01 11.55
C THR A 181 15.36 9.09 11.97
N SER A 182 15.85 10.25 12.41
CA SER A 182 17.23 10.44 12.85
C SER A 182 17.49 9.98 14.28
N ARG A 183 16.45 9.86 15.12
CA ARG A 183 16.58 9.43 16.52
C ARG A 183 16.57 7.91 16.61
N TYR A 184 17.76 7.34 16.41
CA TYR A 184 18.04 5.94 16.70
C TYR A 184 18.13 5.75 18.23
N HIS A 185 16.99 5.66 18.90
CA HIS A 185 16.97 5.34 20.32
C HIS A 185 16.34 3.97 20.58
N ARG A 186 16.99 3.26 21.51
CA ARG A 186 16.65 2.01 22.19
C ARG A 186 15.13 1.74 22.16
N CYS A 187 14.70 0.52 21.83
CA CYS A 187 13.27 0.16 21.79
C CYS A 187 12.51 0.68 23.02
N LEU A 188 11.69 1.71 22.85
CA LEU A 188 10.76 2.18 23.87
C LEU A 188 9.41 1.56 23.55
N PHE A 189 9.03 0.53 24.32
CA PHE A 189 7.78 -0.21 24.12
C PHE A 189 6.60 0.49 24.80
N VAL A 190 5.45 0.44 24.14
CA VAL A 190 4.12 0.47 24.77
C VAL A 190 3.46 -0.86 24.45
N ASP A 191 3.12 -1.64 25.48
CA ASP A 191 2.39 -2.91 25.29
C ASP A 191 0.97 -2.64 24.77
N CYS A 192 0.52 -3.57 23.93
CA CYS A 192 -0.78 -3.62 23.27
C CYS A 192 -1.40 -5.01 23.49
#